data_AF-A0A1Y2D4N0-F1
#
_entry.id   AF-A0A1Y2D4N0-F1
#
_cell.length_a   1.000
_cell.length_b   1.000
_cell.length_c   1.000
_cell.angle_alpha   90.00
_cell.angle_beta   90.00
_cell.angle_gamma   90.00
#
_symmetry.space_group_name_H-M   'P 1'
#
loop_
_entity.id
_entity.type
_entity.pdbx_description
1 polymer ?
#
loop_
_entity_poly.entity_id
_entity_poly.type
_entity_poly.pdbx_seq_one_letter_code
_entity_poly.pdbx_strand_id
1 'polypeptide(L)'
;MPEPGVYNEDMFEGLDYVLYQMKKRGMKAVMVLNNFWQWSGGFAQYVSWVTNTTIPFPLGYPDNDPLAQHSWNEFGDYSASFYTCKECIDLWKKHIETVINRKNIYTGIRYKDDDTIFSWEFANESRQNSIGSKPLHNEFIEDISGYIKSLDNHHMITLGSEAHPSFGRDIFIQTAGWALKLNKPIIFEEYGMARDGWDGQDGYDPSTPATNRLKYFKAILNEVYKLTDKQIYQGQNFWAYSGEGRPTTEGHHRDLYLEDPAHEHPRWYGIYDKNTDILNYLKKMGKKFLKLE
;
A
#
# COMPACT_ATOMS: atom_id res chain seq x y z
N MET A 1 1.62 -15.65 -3.32
CA MET A 1 1.73 -17.01 -2.78
C MET A 1 0.56 -17.82 -3.35
N PRO A 2 0.78 -18.87 -4.17
CA PRO A 2 -0.30 -19.67 -4.76
C PRO A 2 -1.13 -20.44 -3.72
N GLU A 3 -0.49 -20.99 -2.69
CA GLU A 3 -1.15 -21.68 -1.57
C GLU A 3 -0.29 -21.54 -0.30
N PRO A 4 -0.87 -21.71 0.91
CA PRO A 4 -0.16 -21.48 2.16
C PRO A 4 1.18 -22.22 2.27
N GLY A 5 2.28 -21.47 2.39
CA GLY A 5 3.63 -22.01 2.56
C GLY A 5 4.33 -22.42 1.25
N VAL A 6 3.68 -22.32 0.10
CA VAL A 6 4.29 -22.57 -1.22
C VAL A 6 4.51 -21.26 -1.94
N TYR A 7 5.76 -21.01 -2.33
CA TYR A 7 6.17 -19.75 -2.93
C TYR A 7 6.58 -19.93 -4.38
N ASN A 8 6.22 -18.97 -5.22
CA ASN A 8 6.78 -18.83 -6.54
C ASN A 8 8.14 -18.14 -6.40
N GLU A 9 9.23 -18.89 -6.62
CA GLU A 9 10.59 -18.36 -6.44
C GLU A 9 10.93 -17.28 -7.46
N ASP A 10 10.42 -17.34 -8.69
CA ASP A 10 10.66 -16.30 -9.71
C ASP A 10 10.12 -14.93 -9.25
N MET A 11 8.96 -14.92 -8.60
CA MET A 11 8.39 -13.70 -8.00
C MET A 11 9.25 -13.17 -6.85
N PHE A 12 9.84 -14.07 -6.08
CA PHE A 12 10.66 -13.75 -4.93
C PHE A 12 12.05 -13.23 -5.36
N GLU A 13 12.63 -13.79 -6.41
CA GLU A 13 13.80 -13.26 -7.10
C GLU A 13 13.54 -11.85 -7.65
N GLY A 14 12.34 -11.60 -8.20
CA GLY A 14 11.92 -10.25 -8.59
C GLY A 14 12.01 -9.25 -7.45
N LEU A 15 11.54 -9.62 -6.26
CA LEU A 15 11.65 -8.78 -5.05
C LEU A 15 13.12 -8.57 -4.63
N ASP A 16 13.94 -9.63 -4.71
CA ASP A 16 15.38 -9.51 -4.43
C ASP A 16 16.04 -8.48 -5.36
N TYR A 17 15.71 -8.53 -6.64
CA TYR A 17 16.25 -7.63 -7.64
C TYR A 17 15.82 -6.18 -7.40
N VAL A 18 14.56 -5.95 -7.01
CA VAL A 18 14.07 -4.61 -6.66
C VAL A 18 14.88 -4.03 -5.49
N LEU A 19 15.03 -4.77 -4.39
CA LEU A 19 15.81 -4.31 -3.24
C LEU A 19 17.28 -4.08 -3.61
N TYR A 20 17.88 -4.97 -4.39
CA TYR A 20 19.24 -4.77 -4.92
C TYR A 20 19.38 -3.47 -5.71
N GLN A 21 18.42 -3.15 -6.58
CA GLN A 21 18.42 -1.92 -7.38
C GLN A 21 18.14 -0.67 -6.54
N MET A 22 17.28 -0.76 -5.53
CA MET A 22 17.01 0.33 -4.58
C MET A 22 18.26 0.67 -3.77
N LYS A 23 18.97 -0.34 -3.27
CA LYS A 23 20.24 -0.18 -2.53
C LYS A 23 21.27 0.62 -3.34
N LYS A 24 21.43 0.28 -4.63
CA LYS A 24 22.34 0.98 -5.56
C LYS A 24 21.98 2.45 -5.78
N ARG A 25 20.76 2.85 -5.48
CA ARG A 25 20.23 4.21 -5.67
C ARG A 25 20.02 4.96 -4.35
N GLY A 26 20.40 4.36 -3.21
CA GLY A 26 20.19 4.94 -1.89
C GLY A 26 18.71 5.09 -1.52
N MET A 27 17.84 4.28 -2.11
CA MET A 27 16.40 4.26 -1.79
C MET A 27 16.13 3.28 -0.65
N LYS A 28 15.04 3.51 0.08
CA LYS A 28 14.57 2.61 1.14
C LYS A 28 13.17 2.08 0.85
N ALA A 29 12.87 0.86 1.30
CA ALA A 29 11.62 0.15 1.06
C ALA A 29 10.75 0.05 2.32
N VAL A 30 9.47 0.39 2.21
CA VAL A 30 8.44 -0.09 3.13
C VAL A 30 7.96 -1.43 2.60
N MET A 31 8.10 -2.48 3.40
CA MET A 31 7.79 -3.85 2.99
C MET A 31 6.41 -4.24 3.51
N VAL A 32 5.39 -4.15 2.64
CA VAL A 32 3.99 -4.46 2.98
C VAL A 32 3.74 -5.97 2.96
N LEU A 33 3.38 -6.54 4.11
CA LEU A 33 3.38 -7.99 4.35
C LEU A 33 2.01 -8.66 4.13
N ASN A 34 0.95 -7.88 3.92
CA ASN A 34 -0.38 -8.37 3.56
C ASN A 34 -1.23 -7.24 2.95
N ASN A 35 -2.52 -7.49 2.74
CA ASN A 35 -3.44 -6.50 2.19
C ASN A 35 -4.84 -6.74 2.72
N PHE A 36 -5.57 -5.69 3.07
CA PHE A 36 -6.99 -5.79 3.38
C PHE A 36 -7.83 -6.08 2.11
N TRP A 37 -7.38 -5.58 0.96
CA TRP A 37 -8.05 -5.69 -0.33
C TRP A 37 -7.66 -6.93 -1.14
N GLN A 38 -8.50 -7.24 -2.12
CA GLN A 38 -8.42 -8.43 -2.95
C GLN A 38 -7.29 -8.42 -4.00
N TRP A 39 -6.72 -7.27 -4.33
CA TRP A 39 -5.85 -7.15 -5.51
C TRP A 39 -4.51 -7.89 -5.39
N SER A 40 -4.14 -8.32 -4.19
CA SER A 40 -3.03 -9.26 -3.93
C SER A 40 -3.50 -10.52 -3.18
N GLY A 41 -4.80 -10.85 -3.27
CA GLY A 41 -5.47 -11.88 -2.46
C GLY A 41 -5.80 -11.36 -1.06
N GLY A 42 -4.77 -11.03 -0.29
CA GLY A 42 -4.91 -10.36 1.01
C GLY A 42 -5.55 -11.22 2.10
N PHE A 43 -6.04 -10.57 3.17
CA PHE A 43 -6.69 -11.21 4.31
C PHE A 43 -7.87 -12.10 3.90
N ALA A 44 -8.70 -11.65 2.95
CA ALA A 44 -9.81 -12.45 2.42
C ALA A 44 -9.34 -13.80 1.85
N GLN A 45 -8.18 -13.85 1.20
CA GLN A 45 -7.63 -15.11 0.69
C GLN A 45 -7.21 -16.07 1.80
N TYR A 46 -6.65 -15.56 2.90
CA TYR A 46 -6.35 -16.37 4.08
C TYR A 46 -7.63 -16.95 4.72
N VAL A 47 -8.67 -16.13 4.85
CA VAL A 47 -9.98 -16.58 5.36
C VAL A 47 -10.56 -17.66 4.44
N SER A 48 -10.49 -17.47 3.13
CA SER A 48 -10.98 -18.45 2.15
C SER A 48 -10.22 -19.77 2.23
N TRP A 49 -8.89 -19.75 2.34
CA TRP A 49 -8.09 -20.97 2.48
C TRP A 49 -8.45 -21.77 3.74
N VAL A 50 -8.63 -21.10 4.88
CA VAL A 50 -8.91 -21.79 6.16
C VAL A 50 -10.36 -22.25 6.26
N THR A 51 -11.31 -21.42 5.84
CA THR A 51 -12.75 -21.70 5.99
C THR A 51 -13.35 -22.45 4.81
N ASN A 52 -12.60 -22.60 3.72
CA ASN A 52 -13.04 -23.18 2.45
C ASN A 52 -14.33 -22.52 1.92
N THR A 53 -14.40 -21.19 2.01
CA THR A 53 -15.52 -20.38 1.52
C THR A 53 -15.11 -19.53 0.32
N THR A 54 -16.10 -19.11 -0.48
CA THR A 54 -15.89 -18.20 -1.61
C THR A 54 -15.74 -16.77 -1.12
N ILE A 55 -14.76 -16.04 -1.66
CA ILE A 55 -14.55 -14.63 -1.35
C ILE A 55 -15.70 -13.81 -1.96
N PRO A 56 -16.40 -12.96 -1.18
CA PRO A 56 -17.47 -12.11 -1.71
C PRO A 56 -16.87 -10.89 -2.41
N PHE A 57 -16.35 -11.08 -3.64
CA PHE A 57 -15.68 -9.99 -4.36
C PHE A 57 -16.65 -8.82 -4.62
N PRO A 58 -16.22 -7.58 -4.32
CA PRO A 58 -17.04 -6.41 -4.52
C PRO A 58 -17.01 -5.95 -5.98
N LEU A 59 -18.04 -5.22 -6.41
CA LEU A 59 -18.06 -4.55 -7.70
C LEU A 59 -16.82 -3.66 -7.88
N GLY A 60 -16.16 -3.79 -9.04
CA GLY A 60 -14.94 -3.07 -9.40
C GLY A 60 -14.61 -3.27 -10.87
N TYR A 61 -13.37 -2.96 -11.27
CA TYR A 61 -12.93 -3.18 -12.64
C TYR A 61 -12.47 -4.64 -12.85
N PRO A 62 -12.80 -5.28 -14.00
CA PRO A 62 -13.66 -4.76 -15.06
C PRO A 62 -15.14 -4.72 -14.64
N ASP A 63 -15.90 -3.74 -15.14
CA ASP A 63 -17.27 -3.39 -14.71
C ASP A 63 -18.33 -4.51 -14.87
N ASN A 64 -17.95 -5.71 -15.31
CA ASN A 64 -18.81 -6.88 -15.49
C ASN A 64 -18.11 -8.21 -15.11
N ASP A 65 -17.20 -8.20 -14.13
CA ASP A 65 -16.62 -9.45 -13.61
C ASP A 65 -17.75 -10.32 -13.00
N PRO A 66 -18.03 -11.53 -13.53
CA PRO A 66 -19.10 -12.37 -13.00
C PRO A 66 -18.83 -12.87 -11.58
N LEU A 67 -17.61 -12.77 -11.07
CA LEU A 67 -17.27 -13.09 -9.68
C LEU A 67 -17.54 -11.93 -8.72
N ALA A 68 -17.63 -10.70 -9.23
CA ALA A 68 -17.85 -9.49 -8.45
C ALA A 68 -19.35 -9.20 -8.31
N GLN A 69 -20.01 -9.86 -7.36
CA GLN A 69 -21.46 -9.73 -7.14
C GLN A 69 -21.84 -9.15 -5.77
N HIS A 70 -20.85 -8.74 -4.97
CA HIS A 70 -21.07 -8.30 -3.59
C HIS A 70 -20.77 -6.80 -3.40
N SER A 71 -21.15 -6.29 -2.24
CA SER A 71 -20.81 -4.94 -1.81
C SER A 71 -19.43 -4.85 -1.17
N TRP A 72 -18.85 -3.65 -1.16
CA TRP A 72 -17.61 -3.36 -0.44
C TRP A 72 -17.70 -3.60 1.07
N ASN A 73 -18.90 -3.44 1.66
CA ASN A 73 -19.11 -3.73 3.09
C ASN A 73 -19.06 -5.25 3.36
N GLU A 74 -19.73 -6.06 2.52
CA GLU A 74 -19.66 -7.52 2.65
C GLU A 74 -18.23 -8.04 2.50
N PHE A 75 -17.50 -7.53 1.50
CA PHE A 75 -16.08 -7.84 1.34
C PHE A 75 -15.25 -7.42 2.56
N GLY A 76 -15.44 -6.18 3.03
CA GLY A 76 -14.71 -5.64 4.18
C GLY A 76 -14.97 -6.44 5.46
N ASP A 77 -16.21 -6.86 5.72
CA ASP A 77 -16.56 -7.69 6.86
C ASP A 77 -15.93 -9.09 6.76
N TYR A 78 -15.94 -9.68 5.56
CA TYR A 78 -15.29 -10.96 5.31
C TYR A 78 -13.78 -10.87 5.50
N SER A 79 -13.13 -9.85 4.94
CA SER A 79 -11.70 -9.60 5.09
C SER A 79 -11.32 -9.37 6.56
N ALA A 80 -12.10 -8.57 7.29
CA ALA A 80 -11.88 -8.30 8.71
C ALA A 80 -12.10 -9.51 9.63
N SER A 81 -12.76 -10.58 9.16
CA SER A 81 -12.83 -11.84 9.93
C SER A 81 -11.47 -12.52 10.11
N PHE A 82 -10.47 -12.12 9.31
CA PHE A 82 -9.07 -12.55 9.46
C PHE A 82 -8.53 -12.31 10.88
N TYR A 83 -8.82 -11.16 11.49
CA TYR A 83 -8.23 -10.78 12.79
C TYR A 83 -8.68 -11.67 13.95
N THR A 84 -9.77 -12.44 13.79
CA THR A 84 -10.25 -13.41 14.78
C THR A 84 -10.02 -14.86 14.36
N CYS A 85 -9.52 -15.09 13.14
CA CYS A 85 -9.18 -16.40 12.62
C CYS A 85 -7.75 -16.79 13.02
N LYS A 86 -7.60 -17.52 14.14
CA LYS A 86 -6.28 -17.93 14.67
C LYS A 86 -5.43 -18.66 13.62
N GLU A 87 -6.01 -19.58 12.87
CA GLU A 87 -5.28 -20.33 11.85
C GLU A 87 -4.83 -19.42 10.68
N CYS A 88 -5.66 -18.44 10.29
CA CYS A 88 -5.29 -17.45 9.29
C CYS A 88 -4.07 -16.63 9.75
N ILE A 89 -4.07 -16.21 11.02
CA ILE A 89 -2.95 -15.48 11.64
C ILE A 89 -1.70 -16.36 11.71
N ASP A 90 -1.82 -17.63 12.08
CA ASP A 90 -0.68 -18.56 12.13
C ASP A 90 -0.06 -18.77 10.73
N LEU A 91 -0.87 -18.86 9.68
CA LEU A 91 -0.40 -18.92 8.29
C LEU A 91 0.29 -17.62 7.86
N TRP A 92 -0.23 -16.47 8.26
CA TRP A 92 0.38 -15.19 7.96
C TRP A 92 1.71 -14.99 8.72
N LYS A 93 1.81 -15.40 9.98
CA LYS A 93 3.07 -15.40 10.74
C LYS A 93 4.16 -16.22 10.03
N LYS A 94 3.82 -17.40 9.49
CA LYS A 94 4.76 -18.18 8.65
C LYS A 94 5.19 -17.42 7.39
N HIS A 95 4.29 -16.65 6.78
CA HIS A 95 4.63 -15.80 5.65
C HIS A 95 5.61 -14.69 6.04
N ILE A 96 5.32 -13.96 7.12
CA ILE A 96 6.19 -12.94 7.70
C ILE A 96 7.59 -13.53 7.97
N GLU A 97 7.67 -14.69 8.64
CA GLU A 97 8.94 -15.35 8.94
C GLU A 97 9.74 -15.71 7.69
N THR A 98 9.05 -16.19 6.64
CA THR A 98 9.67 -16.53 5.36
C THR A 98 10.28 -15.28 4.70
N VAL A 99 9.52 -14.18 4.63
CA VAL A 99 9.97 -12.94 3.99
C VAL A 99 11.12 -12.32 4.78
N ILE A 100 10.98 -12.17 6.10
CA ILE A 100 11.99 -11.51 6.95
C ILE A 100 13.32 -12.27 6.95
N ASN A 101 13.29 -13.62 6.91
CA ASN A 101 14.50 -14.44 6.87
C ASN A 101 15.03 -14.74 5.46
N ARG A 102 14.33 -14.28 4.40
CA ARG A 102 14.79 -14.47 3.02
C ARG A 102 16.18 -13.90 2.84
N LYS A 103 17.07 -14.65 2.20
CA LYS A 103 18.40 -14.20 1.79
C LYS A 103 18.31 -13.74 0.34
N ASN A 104 18.54 -12.45 0.12
CA ASN A 104 18.56 -11.87 -1.21
C ASN A 104 19.66 -12.54 -2.05
N ILE A 105 19.32 -13.06 -3.24
CA ILE A 105 20.29 -13.79 -4.07
C ILE A 105 21.34 -12.88 -4.71
N TYR A 106 21.03 -11.60 -4.93
CA TYR A 106 21.93 -10.63 -5.57
C TYR A 106 22.92 -9.99 -4.60
N THR A 107 22.52 -9.79 -3.33
CA THR A 107 23.38 -9.18 -2.30
C THR A 107 23.97 -10.19 -1.31
N GLY A 108 23.33 -11.37 -1.17
CA GLY A 108 23.68 -12.35 -0.15
C GLY A 108 23.29 -11.93 1.28
N ILE A 109 22.56 -10.83 1.46
CA ILE A 109 22.13 -10.31 2.76
C ILE A 109 20.72 -10.85 3.07
N ARG A 110 20.44 -11.18 4.34
CA ARG A 110 19.07 -11.49 4.75
C ARG A 110 18.27 -10.22 4.87
N TYR A 111 16.98 -10.24 4.54
CA TYR A 111 16.16 -9.04 4.55
C TYR A 111 16.16 -8.33 5.90
N LYS A 112 16.06 -9.08 7.01
CA LYS A 112 16.19 -8.50 8.37
C LYS A 112 17.52 -7.79 8.68
N ASP A 113 18.54 -8.06 7.89
CA ASP A 113 19.89 -7.47 8.01
C ASP A 113 20.17 -6.46 6.87
N ASP A 114 19.21 -6.23 5.94
CA ASP A 114 19.39 -5.34 4.79
C ASP A 114 18.86 -3.94 5.08
N ASP A 115 19.77 -3.01 5.30
CA ASP A 115 19.46 -1.60 5.57
C ASP A 115 18.67 -0.91 4.45
N THR A 116 18.54 -1.52 3.27
CA THR A 116 17.66 -1.04 2.20
C THR A 116 16.19 -1.06 2.62
N ILE A 117 15.81 -1.91 3.57
CA ILE A 117 14.46 -1.93 4.13
C ILE A 117 14.35 -0.84 5.20
N PHE A 118 13.28 -0.03 5.14
CA PHE A 118 12.97 1.01 6.11
C PHE A 118 12.10 0.44 7.24
N SER A 119 11.02 -0.24 6.87
CA SER A 119 10.06 -0.81 7.81
C SER A 119 9.40 -2.07 7.25
N TRP A 120 8.92 -2.89 8.19
CA TRP A 120 7.92 -3.93 7.97
C TRP A 120 6.53 -3.35 8.19
N GLU A 121 5.68 -3.40 7.18
CA GLU A 121 4.31 -2.94 7.28
C GLU A 121 3.36 -4.11 7.37
N PHE A 122 2.41 -4.05 8.31
CA PHE A 122 1.45 -5.13 8.52
C PHE A 122 0.69 -5.47 7.25
N ALA A 123 -0.11 -4.54 6.76
CA ALA A 123 -0.90 -4.75 5.58
C ALA A 123 -1.34 -3.43 4.99
N ASN A 124 -1.50 -3.40 3.68
CA ASN A 124 -2.14 -2.29 3.00
C ASN A 124 -3.58 -2.10 3.51
N GLU A 125 -3.88 -0.90 3.99
CA GLU A 125 -5.21 -0.41 4.40
C GLU A 125 -5.96 -1.32 5.39
N SER A 126 -5.32 -1.71 6.49
CA SER A 126 -5.99 -2.49 7.54
C SER A 126 -7.22 -1.75 8.11
N ARG A 127 -8.43 -2.26 7.82
CA ARG A 127 -9.71 -1.68 8.31
C ARG A 127 -10.38 -2.50 9.40
N GLN A 128 -11.25 -1.83 10.16
CA GLN A 128 -12.26 -2.47 11.00
C GLN A 128 -13.40 -3.01 10.14
N ASN A 129 -14.17 -3.94 10.69
CA ASN A 129 -15.43 -4.33 10.07
C ASN A 129 -16.49 -3.23 10.16
N SER A 130 -17.50 -3.33 9.29
CA SER A 130 -18.62 -2.39 9.19
C SER A 130 -19.70 -2.65 10.25
N ILE A 131 -19.76 -3.86 10.81
CA ILE A 131 -20.74 -4.28 11.85
C ILE A 131 -20.38 -3.83 13.28
N GLY A 132 -19.27 -3.10 13.46
CA GLY A 132 -18.94 -2.40 14.71
C GLY A 132 -18.28 -3.23 15.80
N SER A 133 -17.99 -4.52 15.59
CA SER A 133 -17.30 -5.35 16.59
C SER A 133 -15.79 -5.05 16.71
N LYS A 134 -15.25 -4.19 15.83
CA LYS A 134 -13.87 -3.65 15.86
C LYS A 134 -12.78 -4.72 16.10
N PRO A 135 -12.68 -5.73 15.24
CA PRO A 135 -11.79 -6.88 15.43
C PRO A 135 -10.29 -6.55 15.33
N LEU A 136 -9.89 -5.40 14.77
CA LEU A 136 -8.49 -4.93 14.82
C LEU A 136 -8.26 -4.16 16.13
N HIS A 137 -7.83 -4.87 17.17
CA HIS A 137 -7.61 -4.32 18.51
C HIS A 137 -6.12 -4.24 18.88
N ASN A 138 -5.81 -3.59 20.00
CA ASN A 138 -4.42 -3.35 20.43
C ASN A 138 -3.65 -4.65 20.64
N GLU A 139 -4.29 -5.69 21.20
CA GLU A 139 -3.66 -6.98 21.46
C GLU A 139 -3.27 -7.70 20.16
N PHE A 140 -4.06 -7.56 19.08
CA PHE A 140 -3.64 -8.04 17.76
C PHE A 140 -2.41 -7.28 17.27
N ILE A 141 -2.41 -5.95 17.42
CA ILE A 141 -1.28 -5.10 17.00
C ILE A 141 -0.02 -5.45 17.79
N GLU A 142 -0.13 -5.65 19.10
CA GLU A 142 0.98 -6.03 19.98
C GLU A 142 1.50 -7.44 19.68
N ASP A 143 0.62 -8.41 19.44
CA ASP A 143 1.01 -9.79 19.10
C ASP A 143 1.81 -9.84 17.78
N ILE A 144 1.30 -9.22 16.72
CA ILE A 144 1.99 -9.22 15.42
C ILE A 144 3.27 -8.38 15.48
N SER A 145 3.25 -7.22 16.16
CA SER A 145 4.45 -6.40 16.34
C SER A 145 5.53 -7.15 17.12
N GLY A 146 5.14 -7.81 18.21
CA GLY A 146 6.05 -8.62 19.03
C GLY A 146 6.63 -9.80 18.25
N TYR A 147 5.82 -10.46 17.43
CA TYR A 147 6.29 -11.52 16.55
C TYR A 147 7.30 -11.04 15.52
N ILE A 148 7.00 -9.96 14.78
CA ILE A 148 7.98 -9.34 13.85
C ILE A 148 9.26 -8.96 14.59
N LYS A 149 9.16 -8.32 15.78
CA LYS A 149 10.32 -7.93 16.58
C LYS A 149 11.15 -9.11 17.10
N SER A 150 10.55 -10.27 17.28
CA SER A 150 11.28 -11.50 17.64
C SER A 150 12.12 -12.05 16.49
N LEU A 151 11.75 -11.74 15.24
CA LEU A 151 12.48 -12.13 14.03
C LEU A 151 13.52 -11.08 13.62
N ASP A 152 13.18 -9.81 13.83
CA ASP A 152 13.96 -8.62 13.47
C ASP A 152 13.76 -7.50 14.49
N ASN A 153 14.78 -7.27 15.33
CA ASN A 153 14.74 -6.25 16.37
C ASN A 153 15.26 -4.87 15.89
N HIS A 154 15.63 -4.70 14.62
CA HIS A 154 16.25 -3.48 14.09
C HIS A 154 15.27 -2.62 13.26
N HIS A 155 14.57 -3.21 12.29
CA HIS A 155 13.72 -2.45 11.37
C HIS A 155 12.46 -1.89 12.03
N MET A 156 11.96 -0.76 11.55
CA MET A 156 10.71 -0.18 12.04
C MET A 156 9.49 -1.05 11.68
N ILE A 157 8.38 -0.80 12.36
CA ILE A 157 7.10 -1.46 12.07
C ILE A 157 6.04 -0.38 11.85
N THR A 158 5.29 -0.49 10.75
CA THR A 158 4.14 0.36 10.41
C THR A 158 2.87 -0.48 10.30
N LEU A 159 1.70 0.16 10.45
CA LEU A 159 0.41 -0.53 10.40
C LEU A 159 -0.18 -0.60 8.98
N GLY A 160 0.16 0.35 8.10
CA GLY A 160 -0.50 0.48 6.80
C GLY A 160 -1.96 0.93 6.94
N SER A 161 -2.23 1.90 7.82
CA SER A 161 -3.61 2.34 8.11
C SER A 161 -3.90 3.68 7.45
N GLU A 162 -5.07 3.77 6.82
CA GLU A 162 -5.59 5.00 6.19
C GLU A 162 -6.00 6.09 7.18
N ALA A 163 -5.97 5.81 8.49
CA ALA A 163 -6.54 6.71 9.51
C ALA A 163 -8.04 7.02 9.32
N HIS A 164 -8.80 6.11 8.71
CA HIS A 164 -10.24 6.25 8.51
C HIS A 164 -11.02 6.38 9.85
N PRO A 165 -12.06 7.23 9.97
CA PRO A 165 -12.74 8.01 8.92
C PRO A 165 -12.25 9.46 8.78
N SER A 166 -10.97 9.76 8.97
CA SER A 166 -10.51 11.13 8.72
C SER A 166 -10.55 11.45 7.22
N PHE A 167 -11.25 12.53 6.82
CA PHE A 167 -11.42 12.91 5.41
C PHE A 167 -10.98 14.35 5.13
N GLY A 168 -10.61 14.63 3.89
CA GLY A 168 -10.32 15.98 3.41
C GLY A 168 -9.15 16.63 4.14
N ARG A 169 -9.28 17.90 4.52
CA ARG A 169 -8.23 18.62 5.26
C ARG A 169 -8.05 18.12 6.69
N ASP A 170 -9.11 17.56 7.28
CA ASP A 170 -9.11 17.18 8.69
C ASP A 170 -8.17 16.01 8.98
N ILE A 171 -7.81 15.22 7.96
CA ILE A 171 -6.82 14.14 8.10
C ILE A 171 -5.51 14.67 8.68
N PHE A 172 -4.97 15.77 8.15
CA PHE A 172 -3.71 16.33 8.62
C PHE A 172 -3.77 16.83 10.06
N ILE A 173 -4.91 17.37 10.49
CA ILE A 173 -5.07 17.87 11.86
C ILE A 173 -5.19 16.69 12.83
N GLN A 174 -6.03 15.71 12.48
CA GLN A 174 -6.33 14.57 13.35
C GLN A 174 -5.09 13.69 13.53
N THR A 175 -4.45 13.28 12.43
CA THR A 175 -3.29 12.39 12.49
C THR A 175 -2.07 13.09 13.08
N ALA A 176 -1.85 14.39 12.84
CA ALA A 176 -0.82 15.15 13.54
C ALA A 176 -1.08 15.18 15.05
N GLY A 177 -2.34 15.39 15.46
CA GLY A 177 -2.74 15.31 16.86
C GLY A 177 -2.48 13.94 17.48
N TRP A 178 -2.76 12.86 16.75
CA TRP A 178 -2.47 11.50 17.20
C TRP A 178 -0.97 11.21 17.29
N ALA A 179 -0.19 11.62 16.29
CA ALA A 179 1.26 11.48 16.26
C ALA A 179 1.90 12.15 17.49
N LEU A 180 1.49 13.40 17.79
CA LEU A 180 1.95 14.12 18.98
C LEU A 180 1.52 13.44 20.28
N LYS A 181 0.27 12.99 20.37
CA LYS A 181 -0.26 12.29 21.57
C LYS A 181 0.47 10.96 21.83
N LEU A 182 0.77 10.22 20.78
CA LEU A 182 1.45 8.93 20.84
C LEU A 182 2.98 9.06 20.92
N ASN A 183 3.51 10.27 20.72
CA ASN A 183 4.94 10.54 20.56
C ASN A 183 5.60 9.62 19.52
N LYS A 184 4.93 9.48 18.36
CA LYS A 184 5.37 8.66 17.24
C LYS A 184 5.23 9.45 15.94
N PRO A 185 6.18 9.32 14.99
CA PRO A 185 6.06 9.95 13.69
C PRO A 185 4.97 9.30 12.84
N ILE A 186 4.53 10.00 11.80
CA ILE A 186 3.63 9.47 10.77
C ILE A 186 4.19 9.70 9.37
N ILE A 187 3.86 8.80 8.44
CA ILE A 187 4.14 8.92 7.02
C ILE A 187 2.78 9.02 6.30
N PHE A 188 2.65 9.95 5.36
CA PHE A 188 1.46 10.05 4.51
C PHE A 188 1.63 9.18 3.28
N GLU A 189 1.50 7.87 3.47
CA GLU A 189 2.03 6.86 2.55
C GLU A 189 1.15 6.56 1.34
N GLU A 190 -0.06 7.14 1.28
CA GLU A 190 -0.91 6.98 0.11
C GLU A 190 -1.77 8.23 -0.12
N TYR A 191 -1.68 8.78 -1.33
CA TYR A 191 -2.60 9.80 -1.84
C TYR A 191 -2.53 9.87 -3.36
N GLY A 192 -3.69 10.00 -4.00
CA GLY A 192 -3.82 10.10 -5.45
C GLY A 192 -5.02 10.95 -5.84
N MET A 193 -5.11 11.31 -7.12
CA MET A 193 -6.30 11.95 -7.69
C MET A 193 -6.44 11.54 -9.15
N ALA A 194 -7.67 11.31 -9.61
CA ALA A 194 -7.95 10.99 -11.01
C ALA A 194 -7.54 12.12 -11.96
N ARG A 195 -7.61 11.86 -13.27
CA ARG A 195 -7.50 12.91 -14.30
C ARG A 195 -8.79 13.73 -14.33
N ASP A 196 -8.84 14.72 -15.22
CA ASP A 196 -9.91 15.70 -15.33
C ASP A 196 -11.18 15.15 -16.01
N GLY A 197 -11.71 14.03 -15.50
CA GLY A 197 -12.87 13.30 -16.02
C GLY A 197 -14.24 13.90 -15.69
N TRP A 198 -14.32 15.21 -15.46
CA TRP A 198 -15.59 15.93 -15.34
C TRP A 198 -16.00 16.55 -16.67
N ASP A 199 -17.20 17.11 -16.73
CA ASP A 199 -17.78 17.73 -17.92
C ASP A 199 -17.85 16.79 -19.14
N GLY A 200 -18.09 15.50 -18.88
CA GLY A 200 -18.26 14.47 -19.92
C GLY A 200 -16.96 13.93 -20.51
N GLN A 201 -15.79 14.28 -19.94
CA GLN A 201 -14.51 13.71 -20.35
C GLN A 201 -14.28 12.33 -19.73
N ASP A 202 -13.59 11.45 -20.46
CA ASP A 202 -13.13 10.18 -19.94
C ASP A 202 -11.93 10.40 -19.01
N GLY A 203 -12.12 10.20 -17.71
CA GLY A 203 -11.07 10.33 -16.70
C GLY A 203 -9.93 9.32 -16.81
N TYR A 204 -10.10 8.27 -17.62
CA TYR A 204 -9.09 7.25 -17.87
C TYR A 204 -8.33 7.47 -19.16
N ASP A 205 -8.75 8.36 -20.06
CA ASP A 205 -7.99 8.67 -21.27
C ASP A 205 -6.67 9.39 -20.90
N PRO A 206 -5.48 8.88 -21.29
CA PRO A 206 -4.21 9.54 -21.06
C PRO A 206 -4.11 10.93 -21.70
N SER A 207 -4.98 11.26 -22.67
CA SER A 207 -5.11 12.57 -23.30
C SER A 207 -5.88 13.59 -22.43
N THR A 208 -6.80 13.13 -21.57
CA THR A 208 -7.58 13.98 -20.66
C THR A 208 -6.64 14.76 -19.75
N PRO A 209 -6.78 16.07 -19.56
CA PRO A 209 -5.87 16.83 -18.71
C PRO A 209 -5.81 16.31 -17.25
N ALA A 210 -4.74 16.63 -16.52
CA ALA A 210 -4.60 16.28 -15.10
C ALA A 210 -4.38 17.53 -14.24
N THR A 211 -5.11 18.61 -14.55
CA THR A 211 -4.88 19.92 -13.95
C THR A 211 -5.30 19.98 -12.50
N ASN A 212 -6.41 19.35 -12.10
CA ASN A 212 -6.78 19.34 -10.68
C ASN A 212 -5.97 18.32 -9.88
N ARG A 213 -5.52 17.22 -10.49
CA ARG A 213 -4.50 16.34 -9.88
C ARG A 213 -3.27 17.14 -9.47
N LEU A 214 -2.73 17.98 -10.36
CA LEU A 214 -1.58 18.82 -10.02
C LEU A 214 -1.88 19.84 -8.90
N LYS A 215 -3.07 20.46 -8.87
CA LYS A 215 -3.48 21.36 -7.78
C LYS A 215 -3.59 20.62 -6.45
N TYR A 216 -4.15 19.42 -6.46
CA TYR A 216 -4.26 18.54 -5.30
C TYR A 216 -2.89 18.15 -4.76
N PHE A 217 -1.99 17.66 -5.61
CA PHE A 217 -0.61 17.34 -5.22
C PHE A 217 0.13 18.55 -4.63
N LYS A 218 -0.06 19.74 -5.20
CA LYS A 218 0.47 20.99 -4.63
C LYS A 218 -0.07 21.27 -3.23
N ALA A 219 -1.37 21.08 -3.00
CA ALA A 219 -1.96 21.28 -1.69
C ALA A 219 -1.41 20.30 -0.64
N ILE A 220 -1.44 19.00 -0.97
CA ILE A 220 -0.98 17.91 -0.10
C ILE A 220 0.50 18.08 0.25
N LEU A 221 1.38 18.19 -0.75
CA LEU A 221 2.83 18.27 -0.52
C LEU A 221 3.24 19.52 0.26
N ASN A 222 2.54 20.64 0.08
CA ASN A 222 2.80 21.83 0.87
C ASN A 222 2.37 21.65 2.34
N GLU A 223 1.28 20.92 2.61
CA GLU A 223 0.83 20.67 3.98
C GLU A 223 1.75 19.65 4.68
N VAL A 224 2.07 18.54 4.01
CA VAL A 224 3.07 17.57 4.51
C VAL A 224 4.39 18.27 4.80
N TYR A 225 4.88 19.13 3.91
CA TYR A 225 6.12 19.88 4.13
C TYR A 225 6.09 20.70 5.42
N LYS A 226 4.99 21.41 5.72
CA LYS A 226 4.87 22.18 6.97
C LYS A 226 4.86 21.28 8.21
N LEU A 227 4.27 20.08 8.11
CA LEU A 227 4.21 19.13 9.22
C LEU A 227 5.55 18.41 9.42
N THR A 228 6.31 18.21 8.36
CA THR A 228 7.69 17.70 8.42
C THR A 228 8.66 18.72 9.00
N ASP A 229 8.53 19.99 8.65
CA ASP A 229 9.31 21.09 9.27
C ASP A 229 9.09 21.17 10.80
N LYS A 230 7.92 20.71 11.27
CA LYS A 230 7.58 20.58 12.70
C LYS A 230 7.95 19.22 13.30
N GLN A 231 8.61 18.35 12.54
CA GLN A 231 8.98 16.97 12.90
C GLN A 231 7.80 16.05 13.26
N ILE A 232 6.58 16.38 12.83
CA ILE A 232 5.38 15.57 13.08
C ILE A 232 5.26 14.47 12.02
N TYR A 233 5.36 14.87 10.75
CA TYR A 233 5.35 13.95 9.60
C TYR A 233 6.78 13.67 9.17
N GLN A 234 7.11 12.42 8.85
CA GLN A 234 8.47 12.02 8.45
C GLN A 234 8.56 11.53 7.00
N GLY A 235 7.46 11.59 6.25
CA GLY A 235 7.48 11.18 4.85
C GLY A 235 6.12 11.26 4.18
N GLN A 236 6.14 10.98 2.88
CA GLN A 236 4.94 10.77 2.08
C GLN A 236 5.28 9.89 0.87
N ASN A 237 4.27 9.18 0.38
CA ASN A 237 4.33 8.41 -0.84
C ASN A 237 3.05 8.69 -1.63
N PHE A 238 3.18 9.14 -2.87
CA PHE A 238 2.02 9.32 -3.73
C PHE A 238 1.63 7.98 -4.35
N TRP A 239 0.33 7.80 -4.55
CA TRP A 239 -0.23 6.72 -5.33
C TRP A 239 -0.57 7.23 -6.75
N ALA A 240 0.04 6.70 -7.81
CA ALA A 240 1.22 5.84 -7.82
C ALA A 240 2.06 6.09 -9.09
N TYR A 241 3.24 5.48 -9.20
CA TYR A 241 4.17 5.72 -10.30
C TYR A 241 4.11 4.61 -11.35
N SER A 242 3.59 4.95 -12.54
CA SER A 242 3.51 4.05 -13.70
C SER A 242 4.83 3.93 -14.46
N GLY A 243 5.67 4.95 -14.37
CA GLY A 243 6.87 5.08 -15.21
C GLY A 243 6.56 4.92 -16.70
N GLU A 244 7.31 4.04 -17.35
CA GLU A 244 7.21 3.73 -18.78
C GLU A 244 6.00 2.85 -19.12
N GLY A 245 5.37 2.24 -18.11
CA GLY A 245 4.21 1.37 -18.31
C GLY A 245 3.11 2.10 -19.06
N ARG A 246 2.48 1.42 -20.02
CA ARG A 246 1.30 1.93 -20.71
C ARG A 246 0.24 0.84 -20.81
N PRO A 247 -1.02 1.17 -20.51
CA PRO A 247 -2.12 0.23 -20.64
C PRO A 247 -2.38 -0.08 -22.09
N THR A 248 -2.27 -1.36 -22.46
CA THR A 248 -2.58 -1.86 -23.79
C THR A 248 -4.07 -2.06 -23.95
N THR A 249 -4.54 -2.07 -25.20
CA THR A 249 -5.91 -2.49 -25.55
C THR A 249 -6.00 -4.00 -25.77
N GLU A 250 -4.88 -4.72 -25.67
CA GLU A 250 -4.75 -6.15 -25.93
C GLU A 250 -4.22 -6.88 -24.69
N GLY A 251 -4.75 -8.08 -24.42
CA GLY A 251 -4.36 -8.89 -23.26
C GLY A 251 -5.31 -8.74 -22.07
N HIS A 252 -5.14 -9.61 -21.08
CA HIS A 252 -5.92 -9.52 -19.85
C HIS A 252 -5.38 -8.34 -19.02
N HIS A 253 -6.24 -7.48 -18.51
CA HIS A 253 -5.82 -6.29 -17.72
C HIS A 253 -4.94 -6.66 -16.51
N ARG A 254 -5.07 -7.88 -15.99
CA ARG A 254 -4.23 -8.43 -14.90
C ARG A 254 -2.79 -8.72 -15.31
N ASP A 255 -2.51 -8.78 -16.61
CA ASP A 255 -1.17 -8.99 -17.16
C ASP A 255 -0.44 -7.64 -17.39
N LEU A 256 -1.14 -6.52 -17.15
CA LEU A 256 -0.55 -5.19 -17.19
C LEU A 256 0.05 -4.86 -15.83
N TYR A 257 1.37 -4.93 -15.73
CA TYR A 257 2.10 -4.38 -14.59
C TYR A 257 2.13 -2.85 -14.68
N LEU A 258 1.00 -2.28 -14.28
CA LEU A 258 0.83 -0.87 -13.98
C LEU A 258 0.59 -0.71 -12.48
N GLU A 259 0.66 0.53 -12.07
CA GLU A 259 0.48 0.97 -10.70
C GLU A 259 -0.96 0.88 -10.20
N ASP A 260 -1.96 1.08 -11.07
CA ASP A 260 -3.37 0.84 -10.73
C ASP A 260 -3.56 -0.69 -10.66
N PRO A 261 -3.88 -1.27 -9.48
CA PRO A 261 -3.94 -2.70 -9.32
C PRO A 261 -5.09 -3.30 -10.11
N ALA A 262 -5.05 -4.60 -10.35
CA ALA A 262 -5.98 -5.34 -11.21
C ALA A 262 -7.49 -5.17 -10.90
N HIS A 263 -7.87 -4.66 -9.73
CA HIS A 263 -9.26 -4.41 -9.35
C HIS A 263 -9.76 -3.00 -9.72
N GLU A 264 -8.85 -2.14 -10.18
CA GLU A 264 -9.09 -0.77 -10.61
C GLU A 264 -8.96 -0.64 -12.12
N HIS A 265 -9.59 0.40 -12.67
CA HIS A 265 -9.43 0.72 -14.08
C HIS A 265 -7.97 1.13 -14.33
N PRO A 266 -7.27 0.51 -15.29
CA PRO A 266 -5.91 0.96 -15.60
C PRO A 266 -5.98 2.38 -16.15
N ARG A 267 -5.08 3.30 -15.74
CA ARG A 267 -5.04 4.75 -16.05
C ARG A 267 -5.76 5.64 -15.03
N TRP A 268 -6.22 5.11 -13.92
CA TRP A 268 -6.97 5.89 -12.93
C TRP A 268 -6.06 6.89 -12.20
N TYR A 269 -5.09 6.40 -11.45
CA TYR A 269 -4.26 7.22 -10.56
C TYR A 269 -2.82 7.37 -11.05
N GLY A 270 -2.37 6.51 -11.96
CA GLY A 270 -1.02 6.51 -12.51
C GLY A 270 -0.40 7.83 -12.92
N ILE A 271 0.84 8.02 -12.48
CA ILE A 271 1.75 9.06 -12.97
C ILE A 271 2.79 8.40 -13.88
N TYR A 272 2.70 8.69 -15.17
CA TYR A 272 3.61 8.24 -16.20
C TYR A 272 4.86 9.12 -16.30
N ASP A 273 5.95 8.58 -16.86
CA ASP A 273 7.21 9.27 -17.14
C ASP A 273 7.04 10.56 -17.97
N LYS A 274 5.99 10.61 -18.81
CA LYS A 274 5.65 11.79 -19.64
C LYS A 274 4.80 12.84 -18.95
N ASN A 275 4.36 12.64 -17.71
CA ASN A 275 3.63 13.66 -16.94
C ASN A 275 4.59 14.69 -16.34
N THR A 276 5.26 15.48 -17.18
CA THR A 276 6.37 16.34 -16.77
C THR A 276 6.01 17.37 -15.73
N ASP A 277 4.79 17.93 -15.74
CA ASP A 277 4.41 18.99 -14.80
C ASP A 277 4.36 18.49 -13.35
N ILE A 278 3.73 17.34 -13.12
CA ILE A 278 3.64 16.74 -11.79
C ILE A 278 5.00 16.19 -11.35
N LEU A 279 5.75 15.55 -12.25
CA LEU A 279 7.10 15.03 -11.96
C LEU A 279 8.09 16.16 -11.61
N ASN A 280 8.04 17.28 -12.34
CA ASN A 280 8.86 18.46 -12.03
C ASN A 280 8.50 19.05 -10.66
N TYR A 281 7.22 19.07 -10.31
CA TYR A 281 6.78 19.54 -9.00
C TYR A 281 7.19 18.58 -7.87
N LEU A 282 7.02 17.26 -8.05
CA LEU A 282 7.49 16.23 -7.13
C LEU A 282 9.00 16.35 -6.89
N LYS A 283 9.80 16.48 -7.97
CA LYS A 283 11.24 16.71 -7.89
C LYS A 283 11.60 17.99 -7.14
N LYS A 284 10.86 19.08 -7.37
CA LYS A 284 11.05 20.35 -6.64
C LYS A 284 10.77 20.16 -5.15
N MET A 285 9.68 19.47 -4.79
CA MET A 285 9.32 19.23 -3.40
C MET A 285 10.30 18.30 -2.71
N GLY A 286 10.75 17.22 -3.37
CA GLY A 286 11.80 16.33 -2.83
C GLY A 286 13.07 17.10 -2.46
N LYS A 287 13.53 18.01 -3.33
CA LYS A 287 14.67 18.90 -3.02
C LYS A 287 14.42 19.86 -1.84
N LYS A 288 13.16 20.21 -1.56
CA LYS A 288 12.81 21.00 -0.38
C LYS A 288 12.83 20.16 0.88
N PHE A 289 12.25 18.96 0.85
CA PHE A 289 12.26 18.04 2.00
C PHE A 289 13.68 17.70 2.44
N LEU A 290 14.60 17.48 1.49
CA LEU A 290 16.03 17.24 1.79
C LEU A 290 16.75 18.40 2.49
N LYS A 291 16.14 19.58 2.59
CA LYS A 291 16.72 20.75 3.28
C LYS A 291 16.15 20.96 4.68
N LEU A 292 15.18 20.15 5.09
CA LEU A 292 14.59 20.19 6.43
C LEU A 292 15.44 19.43 7.47
N GLU A 293 16.73 19.19 7.18
CA GLU A 293 17.69 18.56 8.10
C GLU A 293 17.73 19.23 9.47
#